data_AF-A0A7K4BIK0-F1
#
_entry.id   AF-A0A7K4BIK0-F1
#
_cell.length_a   1.000
_cell.length_b   1.000
_cell.length_c   1.000
_cell.angle_alpha   90.00
_cell.angle_beta   90.00
_cell.angle_gamma   90.00
#
_symmetry.space_group_name_H-M   'P 1'
#
loop_
_entity.id
_entity.type
_entity.pdbx_description
1 polymer ?
#
loop_
_entity_poly.entity_id
_entity_poly.type
_entity_poly.pdbx_seq_one_letter_code
_entity_poly.pdbx_strand_id
1 'polypeptide(L)'
;MTSKASPGTCLLCRDPVVEQEALRHMIECLRASDWPTGAEPSLFITIQGQLDKNYWLVVLARRDARLGDLDRLIRDVWMGRRGRMRSFFIDGVLYEIGGSPRSDATGVPLLDVITPGGRFIYDYGFDPTVSLDLEVVGETPIAPPDDAALCLIARNSPPPIPCDSCGGKADFTLYDQYGDLAGYYCRRCFFSATHDPDYADVIPNSPRVGICGYAGDPGPALLWYPPGWSAEEIASDEPDRALPGDREVVGTAIAATMQDIGPDIDAFLEEEVAVYGDEGGSMAADTVIPFCTFMRLLYRAEIDAWSATDVQRCLVENLSQNPIFLDEWPESAVPILCRFLTNMEASGRIMDASELITALKEAEYAFLRATTSIEKSQAHFRHILMRAEEEGIDTGDVDAFFRFAVGEFAEMVGLDLDDEEIREELSILFESVTSDMHLEDLRISIILIKCEDFCRRFSDDTVFECCCGILEDLLDHPSSPLLQGDVDLWSAAIIYAACQDMDLIRPGRGAPPIGQEISSSFGFSRSSIRNKVRVVRTLLSD
;
A
#
# COMPACT_ATOMS: atom_id res chain seq x y z
N MET A 1 2.78 21.89 -33.25
CA MET A 1 2.34 20.66 -32.56
C MET A 1 1.00 21.00 -31.95
N THR A 2 -0.08 20.45 -32.49
CA THR A 2 -1.44 20.64 -31.98
C THR A 2 -1.47 20.24 -30.52
N SER A 3 -1.78 21.18 -29.61
CA SER A 3 -1.92 20.89 -28.18
C SER A 3 -2.93 19.77 -28.04
N LYS A 4 -2.48 18.59 -27.61
CA LYS A 4 -3.37 17.49 -27.27
C LYS A 4 -4.29 18.03 -26.16
N ALA A 5 -5.58 18.04 -26.41
CA ALA A 5 -6.59 18.44 -25.45
C ALA A 5 -6.41 17.60 -24.17
N SER A 6 -6.13 18.24 -23.03
CA SER A 6 -6.09 17.55 -21.74
C SER A 6 -7.53 17.29 -21.27
N PRO A 7 -7.96 16.04 -21.16
CA PRO A 7 -9.30 15.70 -20.67
C PRO A 7 -9.40 15.96 -19.16
N GLY A 8 -10.62 16.19 -18.70
CA GLY A 8 -10.96 16.40 -17.30
C GLY A 8 -12.42 16.18 -17.02
N THR A 9 -12.83 16.53 -15.81
CA THR A 9 -14.18 16.30 -15.30
C THR A 9 -14.73 17.58 -14.71
N CYS A 10 -15.99 17.90 -15.05
CA CYS A 10 -16.72 18.95 -14.35
C CYS A 10 -17.22 18.41 -13.01
N LEU A 11 -16.86 19.05 -11.90
CA LEU A 11 -17.22 18.55 -10.57
C LEU A 11 -18.65 18.91 -10.17
N LEU A 12 -19.35 19.73 -10.97
CA LEU A 12 -20.75 20.10 -10.73
C LEU A 12 -21.74 19.06 -11.29
N CYS A 13 -21.55 18.64 -12.54
CA CYS A 13 -22.42 17.65 -13.21
C CYS A 13 -21.77 16.28 -13.42
N ARG A 14 -20.47 16.15 -13.14
CA ARG A 14 -19.65 14.93 -13.33
C ARG A 14 -19.42 14.53 -14.80
N ASP A 15 -19.78 15.40 -15.75
CA ASP A 15 -19.53 15.15 -17.17
C ASP A 15 -18.05 15.38 -17.54
N PRO A 16 -17.52 14.63 -18.53
CA PRO A 16 -16.18 14.84 -19.05
C PRO A 16 -16.10 16.17 -19.82
N VAL A 17 -15.01 16.90 -19.61
CA VAL A 17 -14.71 18.19 -20.23
C VAL A 17 -13.28 18.21 -20.76
N VAL A 18 -13.00 19.14 -21.66
CA VAL A 18 -11.63 19.45 -22.11
C VAL A 18 -11.25 20.81 -21.55
N GLU A 19 -10.00 20.99 -21.13
CA GLU A 19 -9.49 22.24 -20.54
C GLU A 19 -9.98 23.52 -21.26
N GLN A 20 -9.87 23.54 -22.60
CA GLN A 20 -10.25 24.69 -23.44
C GLN A 20 -11.76 24.99 -23.44
N GLU A 21 -12.60 23.99 -23.19
CA GLU A 21 -14.05 24.11 -23.16
C GLU A 21 -14.61 24.16 -21.73
N ALA A 22 -13.79 23.81 -20.74
CA ALA A 22 -14.18 23.68 -19.34
C ALA A 22 -14.84 24.97 -18.85
N LEU A 23 -14.25 26.14 -19.10
CA LEU A 23 -14.81 27.43 -18.67
C LEU A 23 -16.23 27.67 -19.18
N ARG A 24 -16.47 27.42 -20.48
CA ARG A 24 -17.79 27.60 -21.10
C ARG A 24 -18.81 26.64 -20.46
N HIS A 25 -18.43 25.37 -20.32
CA HIS A 25 -19.28 24.35 -19.71
C HIS A 25 -19.59 24.69 -18.24
N MET A 26 -18.60 25.09 -17.45
CA MET A 26 -18.80 25.45 -16.04
C MET A 26 -19.68 26.66 -15.85
N ILE A 27 -19.60 27.68 -16.73
CA ILE A 27 -20.51 28.82 -16.69
C ILE A 27 -21.95 28.37 -16.94
N GLU A 28 -22.18 27.45 -17.88
CA GLU A 28 -23.49 26.87 -18.16
C GLU A 28 -24.00 26.03 -16.97
N CYS A 29 -23.16 25.15 -16.40
CA CYS A 29 -23.49 24.34 -15.23
C CYS A 29 -23.78 25.17 -13.99
N LEU A 30 -23.00 26.22 -13.71
CA LEU A 30 -23.25 27.12 -12.59
C LEU A 30 -24.56 27.90 -12.78
N ARG A 31 -24.87 28.37 -14.00
CA ARG A 31 -26.17 29.03 -14.25
C ARG A 31 -27.35 28.09 -14.07
N ALA A 32 -27.15 26.80 -14.31
CA ALA A 32 -28.14 25.76 -14.09
C ALA A 32 -28.16 25.27 -12.63
N SER A 33 -27.19 25.65 -11.80
CA SER A 33 -27.14 25.27 -10.40
C SER A 33 -27.98 26.23 -9.53
N ASP A 34 -28.47 25.72 -8.41
CA ASP A 34 -29.17 26.51 -7.39
C ASP A 34 -28.19 27.21 -6.42
N TRP A 35 -26.98 27.50 -6.88
CA TRP A 35 -25.94 28.12 -6.05
C TRP A 35 -26.24 29.59 -5.78
N PRO A 36 -25.83 30.11 -4.61
CA PRO A 36 -26.16 31.46 -4.22
C PRO A 36 -25.51 32.49 -5.17
N THR A 37 -26.21 33.60 -5.39
CA THR A 37 -25.64 34.77 -6.04
C THR A 37 -24.99 35.65 -4.99
N GLY A 38 -23.72 35.98 -5.16
CA GLY A 38 -22.99 36.89 -4.30
C GLY A 38 -23.39 38.35 -4.54
N ALA A 39 -23.17 39.22 -3.55
CA ALA A 39 -23.30 40.66 -3.75
C ALA A 39 -22.27 41.22 -4.75
N GLU A 40 -21.17 40.48 -4.93
CA GLU A 40 -20.02 40.84 -5.75
C GLU A 40 -19.61 39.61 -6.58
N PRO A 41 -19.04 39.80 -7.78
CA PRO A 41 -18.72 38.68 -8.67
C PRO A 41 -17.57 37.83 -8.11
N SER A 42 -17.71 36.51 -8.27
CA SER A 42 -16.68 35.52 -8.06
C SER A 42 -15.81 35.38 -9.30
N LEU A 43 -14.56 34.99 -9.12
CA LEU A 43 -13.58 34.81 -10.19
C LEU A 43 -13.37 33.33 -10.53
N PHE A 44 -13.14 33.05 -11.80
CA PHE A 44 -12.63 31.76 -12.26
C PHE A 44 -11.11 31.82 -12.36
N ILE A 45 -10.43 30.97 -11.59
CA ILE A 45 -8.97 30.85 -11.59
C ILE A 45 -8.60 29.48 -12.13
N THR A 46 -7.88 29.44 -13.24
CA THR A 46 -7.25 28.21 -13.74
C THR A 46 -5.87 28.07 -13.13
N ILE A 47 -5.51 26.87 -12.71
CA ILE A 47 -4.21 26.53 -12.12
C ILE A 47 -3.62 25.39 -12.94
N GLN A 48 -2.42 25.54 -13.47
CA GLN A 48 -1.80 24.55 -14.35
C GLN A 48 -0.35 24.26 -13.95
N GLY A 49 0.08 23.01 -14.05
CA GLY A 49 1.49 22.65 -13.88
C GLY A 49 2.38 23.30 -14.94
N GLN A 50 3.46 23.97 -14.52
CA GLN A 50 4.35 24.65 -15.47
C GLN A 50 5.18 23.67 -16.31
N LEU A 51 5.64 22.57 -15.68
CA LEU A 51 6.40 21.50 -16.33
C LEU A 51 5.49 20.50 -17.05
N ASP A 52 4.40 20.08 -16.41
CA ASP A 52 3.38 19.21 -17.00
C ASP A 52 2.02 19.89 -17.03
N LYS A 53 1.68 20.36 -18.24
CA LYS A 53 0.44 21.09 -18.53
C LYS A 53 -0.80 20.21 -18.54
N ASN A 54 -0.65 18.89 -18.50
CA ASN A 54 -1.80 17.98 -18.43
C ASN A 54 -2.50 18.06 -17.07
N TYR A 55 -1.79 18.49 -16.02
CA TYR A 55 -2.37 18.76 -14.71
C TYR A 55 -2.93 20.17 -14.63
N TRP A 56 -4.24 20.27 -14.47
CA TRP A 56 -4.96 21.55 -14.37
C TRP A 56 -6.16 21.47 -13.43
N LEU A 57 -6.45 22.58 -12.76
CA LEU A 57 -7.62 22.79 -11.91
C LEU A 57 -8.35 24.05 -12.35
N VAL A 58 -9.67 24.10 -12.11
CA VAL A 58 -10.42 25.34 -12.18
C VAL A 58 -11.16 25.59 -10.88
N VAL A 59 -10.91 26.75 -10.29
CA VAL A 59 -11.40 27.17 -8.99
C VAL A 59 -12.33 28.36 -9.15
N LEU A 60 -13.48 28.30 -8.49
CA LEU A 60 -14.37 29.43 -8.27
C LEU A 60 -13.97 30.12 -6.96
N ALA A 61 -13.54 31.37 -7.06
CA ALA A 61 -13.08 32.17 -5.92
C ALA A 61 -14.04 33.29 -5.59
N ARG A 62 -14.55 33.32 -4.35
CA ARG A 62 -15.35 34.43 -3.83
C ARG A 62 -14.48 35.67 -3.63
N ARG A 63 -15.11 36.85 -3.65
CA ARG A 63 -14.40 38.14 -3.57
C ARG A 63 -13.50 38.34 -2.33
N ASP A 64 -13.89 37.81 -1.18
CA ASP A 64 -13.15 37.95 0.07
C ASP A 64 -12.13 36.82 0.32
N ALA A 65 -12.00 35.89 -0.63
CA ALA A 65 -11.01 34.84 -0.57
C ALA A 65 -9.59 35.42 -0.54
N ARG A 66 -8.70 34.78 0.22
CA ARG A 66 -7.34 35.27 0.46
C ARG A 66 -6.30 34.41 -0.24
N LEU A 67 -5.09 34.94 -0.41
CA LEU A 67 -3.95 34.16 -0.92
C LEU A 67 -3.70 32.90 -0.07
N GLY A 68 -3.94 32.99 1.25
CA GLY A 68 -3.83 31.84 2.16
C GLY A 68 -4.87 30.74 1.91
N ASP A 69 -6.07 31.10 1.44
CA ASP A 69 -7.12 30.12 1.11
C ASP A 69 -6.74 29.39 -0.18
N LEU A 70 -6.24 30.13 -1.18
CA LEU A 70 -5.78 29.56 -2.45
C LEU A 70 -4.57 28.64 -2.25
N ASP A 71 -3.61 29.04 -1.43
CA ASP A 71 -2.50 28.18 -0.99
C ASP A 71 -3.00 26.89 -0.34
N ARG A 72 -3.99 26.99 0.55
CA ARG A 72 -4.54 25.82 1.24
C ARG A 72 -5.24 24.87 0.27
N LEU A 73 -6.05 25.39 -0.65
CA LEU A 73 -6.70 24.58 -1.69
C LEU A 73 -5.66 23.84 -2.53
N ILE A 74 -4.65 24.54 -3.07
CA ILE A 74 -3.60 23.90 -3.89
C ILE A 74 -2.88 22.80 -3.11
N ARG A 75 -2.58 23.04 -1.82
CA ARG A 75 -1.90 22.03 -1.00
C ARG A 75 -2.77 20.83 -0.69
N ASP A 76 -4.01 21.06 -0.30
CA ASP A 76 -4.95 20.00 0.05
C ASP A 76 -5.30 19.15 -1.18
N VAL A 77 -5.28 19.71 -2.39
CA VAL A 77 -5.55 18.98 -3.65
C VAL A 77 -4.30 18.35 -4.27
N TRP A 78 -3.12 19.01 -4.24
CA TRP A 78 -1.95 18.58 -5.03
C TRP A 78 -0.59 18.49 -4.30
N MET A 79 -0.35 19.20 -3.20
CA MET A 79 1.03 19.39 -2.69
C MET A 79 1.31 18.83 -1.29
N GLY A 80 0.28 18.51 -0.50
CA GLY A 80 0.42 18.03 0.88
C GLY A 80 0.75 19.14 1.89
N ARG A 81 1.02 18.76 3.15
CA ARG A 81 1.14 19.71 4.29
C ARG A 81 2.57 20.11 4.69
N ARG A 82 3.62 19.56 4.06
CA ARG A 82 5.02 19.66 4.55
C ARG A 82 5.91 20.71 3.85
N GLY A 83 5.36 21.55 2.97
CA GLY A 83 6.12 22.56 2.24
C GLY A 83 6.76 23.62 3.16
N ARG A 84 8.03 23.96 2.89
CA ARG A 84 8.79 24.95 3.69
C ARG A 84 8.72 26.37 3.12
N MET A 85 8.48 26.51 1.81
CA MET A 85 8.42 27.79 1.11
C MET A 85 7.20 27.82 0.19
N ARG A 86 6.39 28.87 0.28
CA ARG A 86 5.15 29.02 -0.49
C ARG A 86 5.02 30.49 -0.86
N SER A 87 4.91 30.79 -2.14
CA SER A 87 4.82 32.18 -2.58
C SER A 87 4.02 32.34 -3.87
N PHE A 88 3.40 33.52 -4.00
CA PHE A 88 2.80 33.97 -5.24
C PHE A 88 3.63 35.10 -5.84
N PHE A 89 3.89 35.05 -7.14
CA PHE A 89 4.50 36.12 -7.90
C PHE A 89 3.45 36.77 -8.81
N ILE A 90 2.98 37.96 -8.42
CA ILE A 90 1.85 38.66 -9.04
C ILE A 90 2.33 40.06 -9.43
N ASP A 91 2.21 40.43 -10.70
CA ASP A 91 2.58 41.75 -11.23
C ASP A 91 3.96 42.28 -10.80
N GLY A 92 4.94 41.39 -10.71
CA GLY A 92 6.32 41.73 -10.32
C GLY A 92 6.57 41.78 -8.81
N VAL A 93 5.56 41.48 -7.99
CA VAL A 93 5.65 41.47 -6.52
C VAL A 93 5.60 40.03 -6.01
N LEU A 94 6.49 39.72 -5.06
CA LEU A 94 6.54 38.42 -4.39
C LEU A 94 5.75 38.47 -3.07
N TYR A 95 4.79 37.57 -2.92
CA TYR A 95 3.95 37.40 -1.73
C TYR A 95 4.27 36.08 -1.06
N GLU A 96 4.91 36.11 0.12
CA GLU A 96 5.27 34.91 0.89
C GLU A 96 4.12 34.46 1.80
N ILE A 97 3.79 33.16 1.79
CA ILE A 97 2.70 32.58 2.60
C ILE A 97 3.25 31.84 3.82
N GLY A 98 2.81 32.27 5.00
CA GLY A 98 3.33 31.77 6.28
C GLY A 98 4.76 32.21 6.55
N GLY A 99 5.14 33.36 6.00
CA GLY A 99 6.42 34.02 6.27
C GLY A 99 6.49 34.60 7.69
N SER A 100 7.47 35.46 7.94
CA SER A 100 7.52 36.19 9.22
C SER A 100 6.27 37.07 9.40
N PRO A 101 5.88 37.45 10.63
CA PRO A 101 4.73 38.34 10.85
C PRO A 101 4.79 39.69 10.10
N ARG A 102 5.95 40.06 9.55
CA ARG A 102 6.17 41.27 8.76
C ARG A 102 6.08 41.05 7.25
N SER A 103 6.16 39.81 6.78
CA SER A 103 6.14 39.44 5.35
C SER A 103 5.03 38.46 4.97
N ASP A 104 4.23 38.01 5.94
CA ASP A 104 3.17 37.04 5.71
C ASP A 104 1.99 37.63 4.91
N ALA A 105 1.81 37.13 3.70
CA ALA A 105 0.74 37.50 2.79
C ALA A 105 -0.51 36.63 2.91
N THR A 106 -0.56 35.69 3.88
CA THR A 106 -1.72 34.78 4.09
C THR A 106 -3.06 35.53 4.18
N GLY A 107 -3.04 36.72 4.79
CA GLY A 107 -4.24 37.55 5.01
C GLY A 107 -4.66 38.43 3.83
N VAL A 108 -3.87 38.50 2.75
CA VAL A 108 -4.12 39.40 1.62
C VAL A 108 -5.30 38.89 0.79
N PRO A 109 -6.36 39.70 0.58
CA PRO A 109 -7.47 39.35 -0.31
C PRO A 109 -6.98 39.17 -1.75
N LEU A 110 -7.46 38.12 -2.43
CA LEU A 110 -7.10 37.83 -3.82
C LEU A 110 -7.42 39.02 -4.72
N LEU A 111 -8.64 39.56 -4.63
CA LEU A 111 -9.11 40.62 -5.51
C LEU A 111 -8.39 41.97 -5.35
N ASP A 112 -7.57 42.14 -4.31
CA ASP A 112 -6.73 43.33 -4.16
C ASP A 112 -5.45 43.25 -5.01
N VAL A 113 -5.07 42.04 -5.44
CA VAL A 113 -3.80 41.77 -6.12
C VAL A 113 -3.97 41.10 -7.48
N ILE A 114 -5.09 40.40 -7.73
CA ILE A 114 -5.39 39.78 -9.02
C ILE A 114 -6.51 40.52 -9.76
N THR A 115 -6.40 40.60 -11.08
CA THR A 115 -7.38 41.21 -11.97
C THR A 115 -7.87 40.21 -13.02
N PRO A 116 -9.10 40.33 -13.55
CA PRO A 116 -9.56 39.51 -14.67
C PRO A 116 -8.60 39.58 -15.87
N GLY A 117 -8.20 38.43 -16.40
CA GLY A 117 -7.18 38.29 -17.43
C GLY A 117 -5.73 38.33 -16.91
N GLY A 118 -5.53 38.56 -15.62
CA GLY A 118 -4.23 38.55 -14.96
C GLY A 118 -3.64 37.14 -14.88
N ARG A 119 -2.30 37.07 -15.00
CA ARG A 119 -1.53 35.84 -14.87
C ARG A 119 -0.50 35.99 -13.77
N PHE A 120 -0.29 34.94 -13.00
CA PHE A 120 0.62 34.93 -11.87
C PHE A 120 1.15 33.52 -11.63
N ILE A 121 2.23 33.42 -10.87
CA ILE A 121 2.91 32.14 -10.60
C ILE A 121 2.74 31.80 -9.13
N TYR A 122 2.54 30.52 -8.83
CA TYR A 122 2.63 29.98 -7.48
C TYR A 122 3.81 29.01 -7.41
N ASP A 123 4.67 29.23 -6.42
CA ASP A 123 5.81 28.35 -6.15
C ASP A 123 5.61 27.61 -4.82
N TYR A 124 5.75 26.29 -4.87
CA TYR A 124 5.76 25.41 -3.72
C TYR A 124 7.12 24.75 -3.56
N GLY A 125 7.87 25.19 -2.55
CA GLY A 125 9.21 24.73 -2.24
C GLY A 125 9.23 23.47 -1.38
N PHE A 126 9.51 22.34 -2.02
CA PHE A 126 10.03 21.12 -1.42
C PHE A 126 10.89 20.43 -2.48
N ASP A 127 12.22 20.50 -2.35
CA ASP A 127 13.22 20.02 -3.31
C ASP A 127 12.77 18.76 -4.10
N PRO A 128 12.41 18.86 -5.40
CA PRO A 128 12.45 20.04 -6.28
C PRO A 128 11.23 20.98 -6.15
N THR A 129 11.46 22.29 -6.31
CA THR A 129 10.40 23.31 -6.30
C THR A 129 9.38 23.06 -7.43
N VAL A 130 8.09 23.08 -7.09
CA VAL A 130 7.00 22.95 -8.05
C VAL A 130 6.39 24.31 -8.32
N SER A 131 6.43 24.73 -9.58
CA SER A 131 5.87 26.00 -10.05
C SER A 131 4.58 25.75 -10.83
N LEU A 132 3.55 26.54 -10.53
CA LEU A 132 2.25 26.51 -11.19
C LEU A 132 1.96 27.84 -11.86
N ASP A 133 1.41 27.80 -13.07
CA ASP A 133 0.88 28.97 -13.77
C ASP A 133 -0.59 29.15 -13.40
N LEU A 134 -0.97 30.35 -12.94
CA LEU A 134 -2.34 30.71 -12.59
C LEU A 134 -2.85 31.84 -13.49
N GLU A 135 -4.11 31.75 -13.91
CA GLU A 135 -4.76 32.74 -14.76
C GLU A 135 -6.21 32.99 -14.32
N VAL A 136 -6.60 34.26 -14.26
CA VAL A 136 -7.99 34.65 -14.00
C VAL A 136 -8.73 34.71 -15.33
N VAL A 137 -9.53 33.68 -15.62
CA VAL A 137 -10.11 33.49 -16.96
C VAL A 137 -11.52 34.08 -17.13
N GLY A 138 -12.16 34.50 -16.04
CA GLY A 138 -13.48 35.13 -16.11
C GLY A 138 -14.09 35.41 -14.74
N GLU A 139 -15.33 35.89 -14.76
CA GLU A 139 -16.10 36.23 -13.56
C GLU A 139 -17.56 35.77 -13.68
N THR A 140 -18.22 35.57 -12.53
CA THR A 140 -19.63 35.17 -12.45
C THR A 140 -20.28 35.76 -11.20
N PRO A 141 -21.57 36.15 -11.24
CA PRO A 141 -22.27 36.60 -10.03
C PRO A 141 -22.53 35.46 -9.03
N ILE A 142 -22.34 34.20 -9.43
CA ILE A 142 -22.56 33.02 -8.59
C ILE A 142 -21.40 32.85 -7.62
N ALA A 143 -21.71 32.60 -6.35
CA ALA A 143 -20.75 32.36 -5.29
C ALA A 143 -20.66 30.85 -4.95
N PRO A 144 -19.53 30.38 -4.40
CA PRO A 144 -19.47 29.07 -3.77
C PRO A 144 -20.56 28.91 -2.69
N PRO A 145 -21.14 27.71 -2.52
CA PRO A 145 -22.14 27.43 -1.50
C PRO A 145 -21.53 27.43 -0.07
N ASP A 146 -22.39 27.34 0.94
CA ASP A 146 -22.03 27.14 2.36
C ASP A 146 -21.02 28.15 2.93
N ASP A 147 -21.09 29.40 2.45
CA ASP A 147 -20.17 30.48 2.79
C ASP A 147 -18.69 30.18 2.53
N ALA A 148 -18.39 29.21 1.65
CA ALA A 148 -17.02 28.88 1.26
C ALA A 148 -16.34 30.03 0.51
N ALA A 149 -15.04 30.23 0.78
CA ALA A 149 -14.24 31.23 0.10
C ALA A 149 -13.84 30.78 -1.32
N LEU A 150 -13.54 29.49 -1.49
CA LEU A 150 -13.13 28.88 -2.76
C LEU A 150 -13.87 27.55 -2.95
N CYS A 151 -14.10 27.16 -4.20
CA CYS A 151 -14.57 25.83 -4.56
C CYS A 151 -13.89 25.35 -5.84
N LEU A 152 -13.40 24.11 -5.84
CA LEU A 152 -12.89 23.43 -7.02
C LEU A 152 -14.08 22.97 -7.87
N ILE A 153 -14.15 23.42 -9.12
CA ILE A 153 -15.32 23.18 -9.98
C ILE A 153 -15.01 22.32 -11.20
N ALA A 154 -13.72 22.17 -11.55
CA ALA A 154 -13.24 21.19 -12.53
C ALA A 154 -11.77 20.84 -12.27
N ARG A 155 -11.37 19.65 -12.74
CA ARG A 155 -9.96 19.21 -12.74
C ARG A 155 -9.67 18.29 -13.90
N ASN A 156 -8.39 18.14 -14.24
CA ASN A 156 -7.93 17.15 -15.21
C ASN A 156 -8.20 15.71 -14.74
N SER A 157 -8.41 14.82 -15.70
CA SER A 157 -8.36 13.38 -15.47
C SER A 157 -6.89 12.96 -15.30
N PRO A 158 -6.58 11.93 -14.50
CA PRO A 158 -5.22 11.45 -14.33
C PRO A 158 -4.56 11.20 -15.70
N PRO A 159 -3.43 11.86 -16.02
CA PRO A 159 -2.75 11.64 -17.29
C PRO A 159 -2.30 10.17 -17.40
N PRO A 160 -2.48 9.51 -18.56
CA PRO A 160 -2.07 8.12 -18.71
C PRO A 160 -0.54 8.03 -18.75
N ILE A 161 0.03 7.35 -17.75
CA ILE A 161 1.47 7.04 -17.69
C ILE A 161 1.66 5.60 -18.18
N PRO A 162 2.53 5.34 -19.17
CA PRO A 162 2.81 3.99 -19.62
C PRO A 162 3.69 3.24 -18.60
N CYS A 163 3.45 1.94 -18.45
CA CYS A 163 4.29 1.03 -17.69
C CYS A 163 5.60 0.79 -18.45
N ASP A 164 6.73 0.91 -17.74
CA ASP A 164 8.06 0.78 -18.34
C ASP A 164 8.37 -0.64 -18.84
N SER A 165 7.70 -1.65 -18.29
CA SER A 165 7.88 -3.06 -18.66
C SER A 165 7.02 -3.48 -19.85
N CYS A 166 5.71 -3.20 -19.83
CA CYS A 166 4.78 -3.70 -20.86
C CYS A 166 4.15 -2.63 -21.77
N GLY A 167 4.34 -1.33 -21.47
CA GLY A 167 3.74 -0.22 -22.21
C GLY A 167 2.24 0.01 -21.98
N GLY A 168 1.58 -0.81 -21.14
CA GLY A 168 0.19 -0.60 -20.70
C GLY A 168 0.03 0.58 -19.72
N LYS A 169 -1.16 0.85 -19.20
CA LYS A 169 -1.35 1.91 -18.17
C LYS A 169 -0.66 1.51 -16.86
N ALA A 170 0.17 2.38 -16.31
CA ALA A 170 0.78 2.19 -15.00
C ALA A 170 -0.17 2.58 -13.87
N ASP A 171 -0.01 1.91 -12.73
CA ASP A 171 -0.79 2.14 -11.51
C ASP A 171 0.13 2.59 -10.35
N PHE A 172 1.40 2.16 -10.39
CA PHE A 172 2.39 2.36 -9.35
C PHE A 172 3.60 3.14 -9.86
N THR A 173 4.14 3.95 -8.97
CA THR A 173 5.46 4.57 -9.05
C THR A 173 6.38 3.79 -8.12
N LEU A 174 7.51 3.30 -8.63
CA LEU A 174 8.54 2.66 -7.82
C LEU A 174 9.67 3.65 -7.57
N TYR A 175 10.14 3.72 -6.33
CA TYR A 175 11.32 4.47 -5.93
C TYR A 175 12.48 3.54 -5.60
N ASP A 176 13.70 4.04 -5.68
CA ASP A 176 14.86 3.33 -5.18
C ASP A 176 15.08 3.60 -3.67
N GLN A 177 16.10 2.95 -3.11
CA GLN A 177 16.50 3.10 -1.71
C GLN A 177 16.92 4.53 -1.31
N TYR A 178 17.15 5.43 -2.27
CA TYR A 178 17.48 6.84 -2.05
C TYR A 178 16.26 7.76 -2.19
N GLY A 179 15.09 7.21 -2.55
CA GLY A 179 13.86 7.95 -2.79
C GLY A 179 13.81 8.60 -4.19
N ASP A 180 14.70 8.18 -5.10
CA ASP A 180 14.66 8.62 -6.49
C ASP A 180 13.69 7.75 -7.30
N LEU A 181 13.00 8.35 -8.26
CA LEU A 181 12.08 7.66 -9.14
C LEU A 181 12.80 6.57 -9.95
N ALA A 182 12.48 5.30 -9.69
CA ALA A 182 13.05 4.15 -10.36
C ALA A 182 12.24 3.71 -11.60
N GLY A 183 10.92 3.93 -11.60
CA GLY A 183 10.08 3.67 -12.78
C GLY A 183 8.59 3.62 -12.49
N TYR A 184 7.80 3.40 -13.55
CA TYR A 184 6.35 3.26 -13.50
C TYR A 184 5.91 1.86 -13.91
N TYR A 185 5.05 1.25 -13.09
CA TYR A 185 4.63 -0.13 -13.28
C TYR A 185 3.11 -0.27 -13.21
N CYS A 186 2.54 -1.04 -14.13
CA CYS A 186 1.19 -1.56 -13.96
C CYS A 186 1.19 -2.62 -12.86
N ARG A 187 0.04 -2.85 -12.23
CA ARG A 187 -0.11 -3.86 -11.16
C ARG A 187 0.53 -5.20 -11.50
N ARG A 188 0.28 -5.71 -12.70
CA ARG A 188 0.82 -6.99 -13.18
C ARG A 188 2.35 -7.01 -13.24
N CYS A 189 2.97 -5.95 -13.78
CA CYS A 189 4.42 -5.88 -13.94
C CYS A 189 5.13 -5.60 -12.61
N PHE A 190 4.49 -4.82 -11.73
CA PHE A 190 5.00 -4.51 -10.41
C PHE A 190 5.19 -5.80 -9.58
N PHE A 191 4.13 -6.62 -9.49
CA PHE A 191 4.18 -7.87 -8.74
C PHE A 191 5.01 -8.97 -9.44
N SER A 192 5.09 -8.97 -10.78
CA SER A 192 5.90 -9.96 -11.52
C SER A 192 7.41 -9.85 -11.27
N ALA A 193 7.88 -8.65 -10.93
CA ALA A 193 9.30 -8.36 -10.80
C ALA A 193 9.77 -8.39 -9.33
N THR A 194 8.92 -8.89 -8.41
CA THR A 194 9.17 -8.93 -6.96
C THR A 194 9.70 -7.60 -6.41
N HIS A 195 9.14 -6.49 -6.90
CA HIS A 195 9.46 -5.18 -6.37
C HIS A 195 8.90 -5.06 -4.96
N ASP A 196 9.70 -4.48 -4.06
CA ASP A 196 9.30 -4.28 -2.69
C ASP A 196 8.14 -3.25 -2.64
N PRO A 197 6.95 -3.63 -2.15
CA PRO A 197 5.79 -2.74 -2.05
C PRO A 197 6.06 -1.50 -1.20
N ASP A 198 6.99 -1.56 -0.25
CA ASP A 198 7.31 -0.44 0.64
C ASP A 198 7.94 0.75 -0.09
N TYR A 199 8.51 0.51 -1.28
CA TYR A 199 9.08 1.54 -2.15
C TYR A 199 8.15 1.96 -3.28
N ALA A 200 6.88 1.55 -3.23
CA ALA A 200 5.91 1.85 -4.27
C ALA A 200 4.77 2.72 -3.77
N ASP A 201 4.49 3.79 -4.51
CA ASP A 201 3.31 4.64 -4.30
C ASP A 201 2.33 4.50 -5.46
N VAL A 202 1.04 4.61 -5.16
CA VAL A 202 0.01 4.80 -6.19
C VAL A 202 0.29 6.11 -6.94
N ILE A 203 0.19 6.08 -8.28
CA ILE A 203 0.34 7.27 -9.11
C ILE A 203 -0.75 8.30 -8.76
N PRO A 204 -0.41 9.45 -8.17
CA PRO A 204 -1.40 10.44 -7.77
C PRO A 204 -1.77 11.34 -8.95
N ASN A 205 -3.00 11.90 -8.94
CA ASN A 205 -3.41 12.91 -9.91
C ASN A 205 -2.88 14.31 -9.52
N SER A 206 -1.55 14.45 -9.50
CA SER A 206 -0.82 15.65 -9.08
C SER A 206 0.39 15.92 -9.98
N PRO A 207 0.76 17.20 -10.21
CA PRO A 207 2.01 17.57 -10.87
C PRO A 207 3.27 17.14 -10.09
N ARG A 208 3.12 16.56 -8.89
CA ARG A 208 4.20 15.95 -8.08
C ARG A 208 4.42 14.46 -8.34
N VAL A 209 3.76 13.88 -9.36
CA VAL A 209 4.00 12.48 -9.73
C VAL A 209 5.50 12.20 -9.91
N GLY A 210 5.99 11.10 -9.34
CA GLY A 210 7.41 10.74 -9.37
C GLY A 210 8.27 11.35 -8.26
N ILE A 211 7.69 11.96 -7.24
CA ILE A 211 8.41 12.42 -6.04
C ILE A 211 8.06 11.52 -4.85
N CYS A 212 9.07 10.85 -4.28
CA CYS A 212 8.93 9.89 -3.18
C CYS A 212 8.23 10.48 -1.94
N GLY A 213 7.33 9.68 -1.34
CA GLY A 213 6.66 10.00 -0.08
C GLY A 213 5.54 11.04 -0.21
N TYR A 214 5.06 11.28 -1.43
CA TYR A 214 3.85 12.05 -1.69
C TYR A 214 2.68 11.12 -1.97
N ALA A 215 1.80 10.96 -0.97
CA ALA A 215 0.48 10.36 -1.14
C ALA A 215 -0.58 11.47 -1.16
N GLY A 216 -1.49 11.42 -2.14
CA GLY A 216 -2.72 12.20 -2.10
C GLY A 216 -3.52 11.88 -0.84
N ASP A 217 -4.06 12.90 -0.18
CA ASP A 217 -5.00 12.72 0.92
C ASP A 217 -6.37 13.27 0.47
N PRO A 218 -7.35 12.39 0.17
CA PRO A 218 -8.66 12.82 -0.33
C PRO A 218 -9.48 13.55 0.76
N GLY A 219 -9.18 13.34 2.05
CA GLY A 219 -9.94 13.93 3.16
C GLY A 219 -9.92 15.46 3.18
N PRO A 220 -8.74 16.11 3.19
CA PRO A 220 -8.61 17.56 3.07
C PRO A 220 -9.10 18.12 1.74
N ALA A 221 -8.92 17.37 0.64
CA ALA A 221 -9.36 17.79 -0.69
C ALA A 221 -10.89 17.94 -0.76
N LEU A 222 -11.64 17.03 -0.11
CA LEU A 222 -13.11 17.03 -0.08
C LEU A 222 -13.72 18.36 0.37
N LEU A 223 -13.05 19.10 1.26
CA LEU A 223 -13.51 20.43 1.74
C LEU A 223 -13.65 21.47 0.63
N TRP A 224 -12.97 21.26 -0.50
CA TRP A 224 -12.95 22.18 -1.63
C TRP A 224 -13.88 21.75 -2.76
N TYR A 225 -14.41 20.53 -2.71
CA TYR A 225 -15.30 20.00 -3.75
C TYR A 225 -16.74 20.53 -3.59
N PRO A 226 -17.54 20.51 -4.66
CA PRO A 226 -18.97 20.83 -4.60
C PRO A 226 -19.70 19.92 -3.59
N PRO A 227 -20.83 20.36 -3.00
CA PRO A 227 -21.65 19.50 -2.17
C PRO A 227 -22.09 18.23 -2.90
N GLY A 228 -22.09 17.09 -2.20
CA GLY A 228 -22.50 15.80 -2.76
C GLY A 228 -21.36 14.92 -3.30
N TRP A 229 -20.10 15.30 -3.08
CA TRP A 229 -18.95 14.41 -3.25
C TRP A 229 -18.63 13.65 -1.95
N SER A 230 -18.10 12.44 -2.06
CA SER A 230 -17.51 11.69 -0.93
C SER A 230 -15.99 11.56 -1.08
N ALA A 231 -15.30 11.27 0.03
CA ALA A 231 -13.86 10.98 -0.02
C ALA A 231 -13.55 9.74 -0.87
N GLU A 232 -14.46 8.75 -0.91
CA GLU A 232 -14.35 7.54 -1.73
C GLU A 232 -14.44 7.86 -3.22
N GLU A 233 -15.38 8.72 -3.64
CA GLU A 233 -15.51 9.15 -5.04
C GLU A 233 -14.26 9.93 -5.51
N ILE A 234 -13.65 10.72 -4.61
CA ILE A 234 -12.39 11.42 -4.90
C ILE A 234 -11.21 10.43 -4.96
N ALA A 235 -11.19 9.43 -4.07
CA ALA A 235 -10.17 8.40 -4.03
C ALA A 235 -10.26 7.42 -5.21
N SER A 236 -11.45 7.17 -5.76
CA SER A 236 -11.68 6.24 -6.88
C SER A 236 -11.04 6.67 -8.21
N ASP A 237 -10.58 7.93 -8.32
CA ASP A 237 -9.75 8.42 -9.43
C ASP A 237 -8.26 8.05 -9.27
N GLU A 238 -7.82 7.62 -8.07
CA GLU A 238 -6.54 6.97 -7.82
C GLU A 238 -6.80 5.44 -7.89
N PRO A 239 -5.96 4.64 -8.57
CA PRO A 239 -6.18 3.21 -8.62
C PRO A 239 -6.25 2.66 -7.19
N ASP A 240 -7.27 1.81 -6.95
CA ASP A 240 -7.62 1.25 -5.66
C ASP A 240 -6.38 1.03 -4.78
N ARG A 241 -6.37 1.70 -3.62
CA ARG A 241 -5.45 1.44 -2.50
C ARG A 241 -5.54 0.01 -1.95
N ALA A 242 -6.26 -0.89 -2.62
CA ALA A 242 -6.36 -2.29 -2.29
C ALA A 242 -5.02 -2.99 -2.54
N LEU A 243 -4.10 -2.79 -1.60
CA LEU A 243 -3.12 -3.81 -1.23
C LEU A 243 -3.90 -5.09 -0.90
N PRO A 244 -3.35 -6.29 -1.17
CA PRO A 244 -4.03 -7.54 -0.89
C PRO A 244 -4.27 -7.63 0.63
N GLY A 245 -5.53 -7.47 1.06
CA GLY A 245 -5.91 -7.44 2.48
C GLY A 245 -7.39 -7.14 2.76
N ASP A 246 -8.12 -6.48 1.85
CA ASP A 246 -9.53 -6.14 2.11
C ASP A 246 -10.47 -7.34 1.92
N ARG A 247 -11.00 -7.89 3.03
CA ARG A 247 -11.99 -8.99 3.09
C ARG A 247 -13.21 -8.78 2.17
N GLU A 248 -13.64 -7.53 1.96
CA GLU A 248 -14.84 -7.21 1.18
C GLU A 248 -14.63 -7.40 -0.34
N VAL A 249 -13.40 -7.16 -0.83
CA VAL A 249 -13.02 -7.37 -2.24
C VAL A 249 -12.84 -8.85 -2.54
N VAL A 250 -12.19 -9.58 -1.63
CA VAL A 250 -12.04 -11.05 -1.71
C VAL A 250 -13.41 -11.72 -1.67
N GLY A 251 -14.29 -11.32 -0.74
CA GLY A 251 -15.67 -11.82 -0.65
C GLY A 251 -16.50 -11.53 -1.91
N THR A 252 -16.37 -10.35 -2.51
CA THR A 252 -17.08 -9.98 -3.75
C THR A 252 -16.60 -10.79 -4.95
N ALA A 253 -15.29 -11.05 -5.05
CA ALA A 253 -14.73 -11.84 -6.13
C ALA A 253 -14.95 -13.35 -5.97
N ILE A 254 -14.95 -13.87 -4.73
CA ILE A 254 -15.39 -15.23 -4.43
C ILE A 254 -16.85 -15.38 -4.86
N ALA A 255 -17.73 -14.45 -4.48
CA ALA A 255 -19.14 -14.46 -4.87
C ALA A 255 -19.33 -14.41 -6.40
N ALA A 256 -18.58 -13.56 -7.11
CA ALA A 256 -18.63 -13.48 -8.57
C ALA A 256 -18.07 -14.76 -9.26
N THR A 257 -17.04 -15.38 -8.69
CA THR A 257 -16.47 -16.65 -9.17
C THR A 257 -17.46 -17.80 -8.98
N MET A 258 -18.05 -17.91 -7.79
CA MET A 258 -19.07 -18.90 -7.48
C MET A 258 -20.35 -18.71 -8.32
N GLN A 259 -20.68 -17.48 -8.71
CA GLN A 259 -21.85 -17.22 -9.57
C GLN A 259 -21.65 -17.66 -11.03
N ASP A 260 -20.40 -17.78 -11.51
CA ASP A 260 -20.08 -18.00 -12.92
C ASP A 260 -19.64 -19.44 -13.22
N ILE A 261 -18.69 -19.95 -12.42
CA ILE A 261 -18.11 -21.29 -12.56
C ILE A 261 -18.38 -22.18 -11.35
N GLY A 262 -19.08 -21.68 -10.31
CA GLY A 262 -19.39 -22.44 -9.10
C GLY A 262 -20.07 -23.79 -9.35
N PRO A 263 -21.11 -23.89 -10.19
CA PRO A 263 -21.75 -25.17 -10.50
C PRO A 263 -20.81 -26.18 -11.17
N ASP A 264 -19.87 -25.68 -11.98
CA ASP A 264 -18.86 -26.51 -12.66
C ASP A 264 -17.76 -26.96 -11.68
N ILE A 265 -17.40 -26.12 -10.69
CA ILE A 265 -16.51 -26.46 -9.58
C ILE A 265 -17.16 -27.49 -8.66
N ASP A 266 -18.41 -27.27 -8.22
CA ASP A 266 -19.13 -28.17 -7.31
C ASP A 266 -19.25 -29.59 -7.91
N ALA A 267 -19.56 -29.68 -9.21
CA ALA A 267 -19.61 -30.95 -9.92
C ALA A 267 -18.25 -31.66 -9.95
N PHE A 268 -17.16 -30.92 -10.16
CA PHE A 268 -15.81 -31.48 -10.10
C PHE A 268 -15.44 -31.96 -8.68
N LEU A 269 -15.79 -31.19 -7.65
CA LEU A 269 -15.52 -31.57 -6.26
C LEU A 269 -16.29 -32.83 -5.84
N GLU A 270 -17.56 -32.98 -6.27
CA GLU A 270 -18.33 -34.21 -6.05
C GLU A 270 -17.67 -35.44 -6.71
N GLU A 271 -17.12 -35.28 -7.91
CA GLU A 271 -16.37 -36.33 -8.60
C GLU A 271 -15.05 -36.68 -7.88
N GLU A 272 -14.33 -35.68 -7.41
CA GLU A 272 -13.09 -35.88 -6.65
C GLU A 272 -13.35 -36.59 -5.31
N VAL A 273 -14.41 -36.24 -4.58
CA VAL A 273 -14.84 -36.96 -3.36
C VAL A 273 -15.18 -38.42 -3.68
N ALA A 274 -15.88 -38.68 -4.78
CA ALA A 274 -16.27 -40.04 -5.16
C ALA A 274 -15.08 -40.95 -5.51
N VAL A 275 -13.99 -40.38 -6.02
CA VAL A 275 -12.80 -41.12 -6.47
C VAL A 275 -11.72 -41.20 -5.39
N TYR A 276 -11.46 -40.09 -4.69
CA TYR A 276 -10.34 -39.91 -3.77
C TYR A 276 -10.77 -39.81 -2.30
N GLY A 277 -12.07 -39.85 -2.01
CA GLY A 277 -12.62 -39.71 -0.67
C GLY A 277 -12.65 -38.26 -0.19
N ASP A 278 -13.10 -38.05 1.04
CA ASP A 278 -13.32 -36.71 1.62
C ASP A 278 -12.02 -35.89 1.67
N GLU A 279 -10.88 -36.52 1.97
CA GLU A 279 -9.56 -35.88 1.98
C GLU A 279 -9.14 -35.38 0.58
N GLY A 280 -9.35 -36.18 -0.46
CA GLY A 280 -9.09 -35.78 -1.84
C GLY A 280 -10.01 -34.67 -2.34
N GLY A 281 -11.28 -34.70 -1.92
CA GLY A 281 -12.24 -33.63 -2.18
C GLY A 281 -11.85 -32.30 -1.51
N SER A 282 -11.40 -32.36 -0.26
CA SER A 282 -10.92 -31.19 0.49
C SER A 282 -9.70 -30.56 -0.20
N MET A 283 -8.69 -31.37 -0.53
CA MET A 283 -7.51 -30.90 -1.29
C MET A 283 -7.88 -30.31 -2.65
N ALA A 284 -8.90 -30.87 -3.32
CA ALA A 284 -9.39 -30.35 -4.58
C ALA A 284 -10.06 -28.98 -4.40
N ALA A 285 -10.85 -28.79 -3.34
CA ALA A 285 -11.47 -27.50 -3.00
C ALA A 285 -10.39 -26.44 -2.70
N ASP A 286 -9.44 -26.77 -1.82
CA ASP A 286 -8.32 -25.92 -1.41
C ASP A 286 -7.35 -25.57 -2.55
N THR A 287 -7.42 -26.30 -3.66
CA THR A 287 -6.61 -26.03 -4.85
C THR A 287 -7.39 -25.23 -5.89
N VAL A 288 -8.56 -25.72 -6.29
CA VAL A 288 -9.31 -25.18 -7.44
C VAL A 288 -9.97 -23.85 -7.11
N ILE A 289 -10.56 -23.72 -5.92
CA ILE A 289 -11.29 -22.50 -5.53
C ILE A 289 -10.32 -21.32 -5.43
N PRO A 290 -9.18 -21.40 -4.71
CA PRO A 290 -8.22 -20.30 -4.66
C PRO A 290 -7.61 -20.02 -6.03
N PHE A 291 -7.27 -21.05 -6.81
CA PHE A 291 -6.69 -20.86 -8.14
C PHE A 291 -7.62 -20.08 -9.07
N CYS A 292 -8.90 -20.47 -9.16
CA CYS A 292 -9.88 -19.76 -9.98
C CYS A 292 -10.13 -18.33 -9.46
N THR A 293 -10.16 -18.17 -8.14
CA THR A 293 -10.34 -16.87 -7.49
C THR A 293 -9.18 -15.93 -7.81
N PHE A 294 -7.93 -16.41 -7.76
CA PHE A 294 -6.76 -15.63 -8.14
C PHE A 294 -6.74 -15.29 -9.64
N MET A 295 -7.09 -16.24 -10.51
CA MET A 295 -7.23 -15.98 -11.95
C MET A 295 -8.23 -14.85 -12.23
N ARG A 296 -9.35 -14.83 -11.51
CA ARG A 296 -10.35 -13.76 -11.66
C ARG A 296 -9.90 -12.44 -11.04
N LEU A 297 -9.34 -12.47 -9.83
CA LEU A 297 -8.95 -11.28 -9.07
C LEU A 297 -7.74 -10.56 -9.66
N LEU A 298 -6.68 -11.30 -9.93
CA LEU A 298 -5.36 -10.76 -10.23
C LEU A 298 -5.13 -10.64 -11.74
N TYR A 299 -5.70 -11.57 -12.51
CA TYR A 299 -5.54 -11.64 -13.96
C TYR A 299 -6.77 -11.13 -14.72
N ARG A 300 -7.90 -10.88 -14.03
CA ARG A 300 -9.18 -10.43 -14.61
C ARG A 300 -9.63 -11.28 -15.80
N ALA A 301 -9.32 -12.58 -15.76
CA ALA A 301 -9.58 -13.51 -16.85
C ALA A 301 -10.68 -14.51 -16.46
N GLU A 302 -11.71 -14.59 -17.30
CA GLU A 302 -12.67 -15.70 -17.27
C GLU A 302 -12.00 -16.98 -17.79
N ILE A 303 -12.55 -18.15 -17.42
CA ILE A 303 -11.90 -19.45 -17.67
C ILE A 303 -11.63 -19.73 -19.15
N ASP A 304 -12.44 -19.19 -20.05
CA ASP A 304 -12.30 -19.30 -21.50
C ASP A 304 -11.21 -18.39 -22.10
N ALA A 305 -10.71 -17.42 -21.33
CA ALA A 305 -9.68 -16.47 -21.71
C ALA A 305 -8.31 -16.76 -21.05
N TRP A 306 -8.19 -17.87 -20.32
CA TRP A 306 -6.94 -18.23 -19.65
C TRP A 306 -5.81 -18.49 -20.65
N SER A 307 -4.64 -17.90 -20.39
CA SER A 307 -3.42 -18.15 -21.17
C SER A 307 -2.44 -19.04 -20.41
N ALA A 308 -1.60 -19.77 -21.14
CA ALA A 308 -0.54 -20.59 -20.55
C ALA A 308 0.36 -19.79 -19.58
N THR A 309 0.68 -18.54 -19.93
CA THR A 309 1.49 -17.65 -19.10
C THR A 309 0.78 -17.24 -17.82
N ASP A 310 -0.51 -16.89 -17.89
CA ASP A 310 -1.26 -16.47 -16.70
C ASP A 310 -1.46 -17.65 -15.73
N VAL A 311 -1.73 -18.86 -16.26
CA VAL A 311 -1.87 -20.09 -15.47
C VAL A 311 -0.56 -20.47 -14.76
N GLN A 312 0.59 -20.38 -15.45
CA GLN A 312 1.90 -20.63 -14.85
C GLN A 312 2.22 -19.65 -13.73
N ARG A 313 1.95 -18.36 -13.95
CA ARG A 313 2.21 -17.32 -12.96
C ARG A 313 1.27 -17.42 -11.77
N CYS A 314 -0.02 -17.68 -12.00
CA CYS A 314 -0.97 -17.87 -10.92
C CYS A 314 -0.58 -19.06 -10.04
N LEU A 315 -0.09 -20.15 -10.62
CA LEU A 315 0.42 -21.30 -9.88
C LEU A 315 1.62 -20.91 -9.00
N VAL A 316 2.66 -20.31 -9.58
CA VAL A 316 3.96 -20.08 -8.92
C VAL A 316 3.99 -18.83 -8.03
N GLU A 317 3.24 -17.78 -8.37
CA GLU A 317 3.30 -16.49 -7.68
C GLU A 317 2.14 -16.30 -6.68
N ASN A 318 1.01 -17.00 -6.85
CA ASN A 318 -0.19 -16.78 -6.04
C ASN A 318 -0.61 -18.03 -5.29
N LEU A 319 -0.84 -19.15 -5.98
CA LEU A 319 -1.26 -20.40 -5.33
C LEU A 319 -0.16 -20.92 -4.40
N SER A 320 1.12 -20.75 -4.76
CA SER A 320 2.23 -21.12 -3.90
C SER A 320 2.29 -20.31 -2.59
N GLN A 321 1.57 -19.19 -2.50
CA GLN A 321 1.54 -18.32 -1.32
C GLN A 321 0.44 -18.72 -0.33
N ASN A 322 -0.35 -19.76 -0.63
CA ASN A 322 -1.38 -20.26 0.29
C ASN A 322 -0.74 -20.70 1.64
N PRO A 323 -1.21 -20.19 2.80
CA PRO A 323 -0.56 -20.45 4.10
C PRO A 323 -0.66 -21.89 4.62
N ILE A 324 -1.63 -22.69 4.16
CA ILE A 324 -1.82 -24.08 4.61
C ILE A 324 -1.49 -25.04 3.49
N PHE A 325 -0.53 -25.94 3.75
CA PHE A 325 -0.36 -27.15 2.97
C PHE A 325 -0.38 -28.32 3.95
N LEU A 326 -1.26 -29.30 3.74
CA LEU A 326 -0.98 -30.67 4.20
C LEU A 326 0.30 -31.13 3.50
N ASP A 327 1.16 -31.91 4.15
CA ASP A 327 2.48 -32.29 3.62
C ASP A 327 2.44 -32.87 2.19
N GLU A 328 1.31 -33.47 1.79
CA GLU A 328 1.08 -34.08 0.48
C GLU A 328 0.42 -33.13 -0.56
N TRP A 329 -0.06 -31.96 -0.14
CA TRP A 329 -0.78 -31.01 -0.99
C TRP A 329 0.09 -30.42 -2.12
N PRO A 330 1.35 -29.99 -1.90
CA PRO A 330 2.15 -29.38 -2.97
C PRO A 330 2.40 -30.33 -4.14
N GLU A 331 2.54 -31.62 -3.86
CA GLU A 331 2.71 -32.67 -4.88
C GLU A 331 1.39 -33.00 -5.60
N SER A 332 0.26 -32.71 -4.97
CA SER A 332 -1.09 -33.04 -5.48
C SER A 332 -1.75 -31.89 -6.24
N ALA A 333 -1.35 -30.63 -5.99
CA ALA A 333 -2.01 -29.44 -6.52
C ALA A 333 -1.98 -29.36 -8.06
N VAL A 334 -0.83 -29.57 -8.70
CA VAL A 334 -0.72 -29.57 -10.17
C VAL A 334 -1.53 -30.72 -10.81
N PRO A 335 -1.44 -31.98 -10.30
CA PRO A 335 -2.33 -33.05 -10.73
C PRO A 335 -3.81 -32.75 -10.62
N ILE A 336 -4.26 -32.10 -9.53
CA ILE A 336 -5.66 -31.69 -9.31
C ILE A 336 -6.08 -30.67 -10.37
N LEU A 337 -5.29 -29.62 -10.58
CA LEU A 337 -5.59 -28.59 -11.59
C LEU A 337 -5.65 -29.16 -13.02
N CYS A 338 -4.80 -30.14 -13.33
CA CYS A 338 -4.86 -30.83 -14.62
C CYS A 338 -6.18 -31.60 -14.81
N ARG A 339 -6.68 -32.27 -13.76
CA ARG A 339 -7.99 -32.97 -13.80
C ARG A 339 -9.13 -31.97 -13.93
N PHE A 340 -9.08 -30.88 -13.19
CA PHE A 340 -10.05 -29.79 -13.26
C PHE A 340 -10.17 -29.23 -14.69
N LEU A 341 -9.05 -28.87 -15.34
CA LEU A 341 -9.07 -28.36 -16.71
C LEU A 341 -9.62 -29.39 -17.71
N THR A 342 -9.32 -30.67 -17.51
CA THR A 342 -9.88 -31.75 -18.35
C THR A 342 -11.40 -31.85 -18.19
N ASN A 343 -11.92 -31.66 -16.98
CA ASN A 343 -13.36 -31.59 -16.71
C ASN A 343 -13.98 -30.35 -17.39
N MET A 344 -13.32 -29.19 -17.31
CA MET A 344 -13.80 -27.96 -17.97
C MET A 344 -13.84 -28.04 -19.50
N GLU A 345 -12.95 -28.81 -20.12
CA GLU A 345 -13.01 -29.12 -21.55
C GLU A 345 -14.20 -30.05 -21.85
N ALA A 346 -14.43 -31.06 -21.02
CA ALA A 346 -15.55 -31.99 -21.16
C ALA A 346 -16.92 -31.32 -20.98
N SER A 347 -17.02 -30.31 -20.11
CA SER A 347 -18.23 -29.49 -19.92
C SER A 347 -18.42 -28.44 -21.02
N GLY A 348 -17.42 -28.24 -21.89
CA GLY A 348 -17.46 -27.29 -22.99
C GLY A 348 -17.20 -25.83 -22.58
N ARG A 349 -16.66 -25.61 -21.37
CA ARG A 349 -16.28 -24.28 -20.86
C ARG A 349 -14.97 -23.77 -21.45
N ILE A 350 -14.06 -24.67 -21.79
CA ILE A 350 -12.82 -24.35 -22.51
C ILE A 350 -12.69 -25.18 -23.78
N MET A 351 -12.11 -24.58 -24.81
CA MET A 351 -12.01 -25.18 -26.14
C MET A 351 -10.85 -26.17 -26.30
N ASP A 352 -9.75 -25.95 -25.57
CA ASP A 352 -8.54 -26.78 -25.60
C ASP A 352 -7.80 -26.63 -24.26
N ALA A 353 -7.82 -27.69 -23.43
CA ALA A 353 -7.11 -27.70 -22.15
C ALA A 353 -5.62 -28.04 -22.29
N SER A 354 -5.18 -28.55 -23.45
CA SER A 354 -3.85 -29.17 -23.60
C SER A 354 -2.70 -28.19 -23.43
N GLU A 355 -2.90 -26.94 -23.85
CA GLU A 355 -1.92 -25.86 -23.70
C GLU A 355 -1.78 -25.46 -22.22
N LEU A 356 -2.90 -25.30 -21.50
CA LEU A 356 -2.92 -24.92 -20.09
C LEU A 356 -2.37 -26.04 -19.19
N ILE A 357 -2.71 -27.30 -19.48
CA ILE A 357 -2.19 -28.48 -18.77
C ILE A 357 -0.67 -28.61 -18.96
N THR A 358 -0.18 -28.38 -20.18
CA THR A 358 1.27 -28.34 -20.44
C THR A 358 1.93 -27.24 -19.61
N ALA A 359 1.32 -26.06 -19.58
CA ALA A 359 1.84 -24.91 -18.84
C ALA A 359 1.97 -25.21 -17.33
N LEU A 360 0.94 -25.80 -16.72
CA LEU A 360 0.95 -26.21 -15.31
C LEU A 360 2.09 -27.20 -15.01
N LYS A 361 2.27 -28.23 -15.85
CA LYS A 361 3.33 -29.24 -15.68
C LYS A 361 4.73 -28.66 -15.81
N GLU A 362 4.92 -27.69 -16.70
CA GLU A 362 6.21 -27.00 -16.85
C GLU A 362 6.55 -26.13 -15.62
N ALA A 363 5.53 -25.59 -14.95
CA ALA A 363 5.69 -24.74 -13.77
C ALA A 363 5.73 -25.51 -12.43
N GLU A 364 5.42 -26.81 -12.43
CA GLU A 364 5.33 -27.65 -11.22
C GLU A 364 6.60 -27.60 -10.34
N TYR A 365 7.79 -27.68 -10.95
CA TYR A 365 9.04 -27.62 -10.20
C TYR A 365 9.27 -26.23 -9.55
N ALA A 366 8.92 -25.15 -10.24
CA ALA A 366 9.05 -23.79 -9.71
C ALA A 366 8.04 -23.55 -8.58
N PHE A 367 6.83 -24.09 -8.73
CA PHE A 367 5.79 -24.08 -7.71
C PHE A 367 6.22 -24.81 -6.44
N LEU A 368 6.71 -26.05 -6.55
CA LEU A 368 7.19 -26.84 -5.40
C LEU A 368 8.32 -26.11 -4.65
N ARG A 369 9.24 -25.47 -5.38
CA ARG A 369 10.30 -24.66 -4.76
C ARG A 369 9.77 -23.43 -4.04
N ALA A 370 8.76 -22.78 -4.59
CA ALA A 370 8.14 -21.59 -3.99
C ALA A 370 7.31 -21.95 -2.74
N THR A 371 6.64 -23.11 -2.74
CA THR A 371 5.86 -23.59 -1.58
C THR A 371 6.74 -23.98 -0.40
N THR A 372 7.98 -24.42 -0.63
CA THR A 372 8.95 -24.83 0.41
C THR A 372 9.95 -23.73 0.79
N SER A 373 9.74 -22.47 0.39
CA SER A 373 10.69 -21.39 0.69
C SER A 373 10.63 -20.96 2.16
N ILE A 374 11.79 -20.97 2.84
CA ILE A 374 11.97 -20.47 4.21
C ILE A 374 11.61 -18.98 4.31
N GLU A 375 11.83 -18.21 3.25
CA GLU A 375 11.51 -16.78 3.21
C GLU A 375 9.99 -16.52 3.31
N LYS A 376 9.16 -17.46 2.82
CA LYS A 376 7.70 -17.38 2.88
C LYS A 376 7.19 -17.61 4.31
N SER A 377 7.68 -18.65 5.01
CA SER A 377 7.29 -18.90 6.40
C SER A 377 7.71 -17.75 7.31
N GLN A 378 8.88 -17.16 7.05
CA GLN A 378 9.34 -15.95 7.72
C GLN A 378 8.46 -14.73 7.42
N ALA A 379 8.02 -14.52 6.17
CA ALA A 379 7.13 -13.40 5.81
C ALA A 379 5.75 -13.48 6.50
N HIS A 380 5.13 -14.67 6.51
CA HIS A 380 3.87 -14.86 7.24
C HIS A 380 4.05 -14.68 8.74
N PHE A 381 5.14 -15.20 9.30
CA PHE A 381 5.44 -15.04 10.72
C PHE A 381 5.68 -13.57 11.10
N ARG A 382 6.38 -12.79 10.26
CA ARG A 382 6.54 -11.33 10.43
C ARG A 382 5.20 -10.61 10.41
N HIS A 383 4.31 -10.96 9.49
CA HIS A 383 2.97 -10.36 9.42
C HIS A 383 2.17 -10.63 10.69
N ILE A 384 2.15 -11.89 11.16
CA ILE A 384 1.46 -12.26 12.41
C ILE A 384 2.08 -11.52 13.60
N LEU A 385 3.40 -11.39 13.66
CA LEU A 385 4.10 -10.66 14.71
C LEU A 385 3.72 -9.17 14.73
N MET A 386 3.68 -8.52 13.56
CA MET A 386 3.25 -7.13 13.43
C MET A 386 1.81 -6.93 13.91
N ARG A 387 0.88 -7.77 13.44
CA ARG A 387 -0.54 -7.71 13.84
C ARG A 387 -0.72 -7.92 15.35
N ALA A 388 0.06 -8.82 15.94
CA ALA A 388 0.04 -9.05 17.39
C ALA A 388 0.45 -7.81 18.17
N GLU A 389 1.47 -7.09 17.70
CA GLU A 389 1.93 -5.85 18.33
C GLU A 389 0.90 -4.70 18.19
N GLU A 390 0.24 -4.58 17.04
CA GLU A 390 -0.82 -3.59 16.80
C GLU A 390 -2.03 -3.80 17.73
N GLU A 391 -2.42 -5.06 17.95
CA GLU A 391 -3.50 -5.45 18.86
C GLU A 391 -3.06 -5.49 20.34
N GLY A 392 -1.79 -5.16 20.62
CA GLY A 392 -1.23 -5.10 21.97
C GLY A 392 -1.09 -6.47 22.66
N ILE A 393 -0.98 -7.54 21.88
CA ILE A 393 -0.71 -8.89 22.36
C ILE A 393 0.75 -8.95 22.84
N ASP A 394 0.96 -9.51 24.04
CA ASP A 394 2.29 -9.75 24.57
C ASP A 394 2.97 -10.88 23.78
N THR A 395 3.84 -10.51 22.84
CA THR A 395 4.64 -11.46 22.04
C THR A 395 5.65 -12.26 22.88
N GLY A 396 5.89 -11.86 24.13
CA GLY A 396 6.68 -12.60 25.11
C GLY A 396 5.88 -13.69 25.85
N ASP A 397 4.55 -13.58 25.89
CA ASP A 397 3.64 -14.63 26.33
C ASP A 397 3.32 -15.55 25.14
N VAL A 398 4.05 -16.66 25.08
CA VAL A 398 3.97 -17.60 23.97
C VAL A 398 2.56 -18.16 23.81
N ASP A 399 1.83 -18.41 24.90
CA ASP A 399 0.47 -18.97 24.83
C ASP A 399 -0.53 -17.93 24.32
N ALA A 400 -0.32 -16.64 24.63
CA ALA A 400 -1.15 -15.55 24.13
C ALA A 400 -0.85 -15.24 22.65
N PHE A 401 0.42 -15.12 22.29
CA PHE A 401 0.87 -14.93 20.92
C PHE A 401 0.45 -16.08 20.02
N PHE A 402 0.56 -17.32 20.50
CA PHE A 402 0.14 -18.50 19.75
C PHE A 402 -1.36 -18.53 19.46
N ARG A 403 -2.21 -18.27 20.46
CA ARG A 403 -3.67 -18.18 20.24
C ARG A 403 -4.05 -17.09 19.25
N PHE A 404 -3.34 -15.95 19.30
CA PHE A 404 -3.53 -14.87 18.34
C PHE A 404 -3.07 -15.27 16.94
N ALA A 405 -1.90 -15.90 16.82
CA ALA A 405 -1.34 -16.39 15.57
C ALA A 405 -2.29 -17.39 14.87
N VAL A 406 -2.90 -18.31 15.62
CA VAL A 406 -3.92 -19.23 15.09
C VAL A 406 -5.14 -18.47 14.54
N GLY A 407 -5.59 -17.43 15.26
CA GLY A 407 -6.69 -16.57 14.81
C GLY A 407 -6.36 -15.82 13.53
N GLU A 408 -5.27 -15.08 13.51
CA GLU A 408 -4.80 -14.35 12.32
C GLU A 408 -4.52 -15.28 11.15
N PHE A 409 -3.99 -16.47 11.41
CA PHE A 409 -3.75 -17.47 10.39
C PHE A 409 -5.06 -17.98 9.79
N ALA A 410 -6.06 -18.32 10.62
CA ALA A 410 -7.39 -18.69 10.16
C ALA A 410 -8.05 -17.58 9.34
N GLU A 411 -7.82 -16.31 9.72
CA GLU A 411 -8.27 -15.16 8.93
C GLU A 411 -7.55 -15.04 7.58
N MET A 412 -6.22 -15.29 7.53
CA MET A 412 -5.44 -15.27 6.28
C MET A 412 -5.90 -16.33 5.29
N VAL A 413 -6.34 -17.49 5.77
CA VAL A 413 -6.79 -18.60 4.93
C VAL A 413 -8.30 -18.58 4.66
N GLY A 414 -9.03 -17.63 5.25
CA GLY A 414 -10.47 -17.47 5.08
C GLY A 414 -11.29 -18.59 5.73
N LEU A 415 -10.76 -19.23 6.78
CA LEU A 415 -11.49 -20.24 7.55
C LEU A 415 -12.47 -19.56 8.51
N ASP A 416 -13.70 -20.07 8.56
CA ASP A 416 -14.72 -19.60 9.49
C ASP A 416 -14.49 -20.22 10.87
N LEU A 417 -13.95 -19.42 11.79
CA LEU A 417 -13.71 -19.85 13.17
C LEU A 417 -14.99 -20.02 14.01
N ASP A 418 -16.16 -19.61 13.49
CA ASP A 418 -17.45 -19.88 14.12
C ASP A 418 -17.91 -21.33 13.89
N ASP A 419 -17.24 -22.08 13.00
CA ASP A 419 -17.43 -23.52 12.82
C ASP A 419 -16.64 -24.31 13.89
N GLU A 420 -17.36 -25.10 14.68
CA GLU A 420 -16.78 -25.83 15.82
C GLU A 420 -15.81 -26.94 15.38
N GLU A 421 -16.03 -27.54 14.21
CA GLU A 421 -15.22 -28.63 13.65
C GLU A 421 -13.90 -28.07 13.11
N ILE A 422 -13.95 -26.97 12.34
CA ILE A 422 -12.76 -26.26 11.83
C ILE A 422 -11.89 -25.75 12.99
N ARG A 423 -12.52 -25.23 14.05
CA ARG A 423 -11.82 -24.75 15.24
C ARG A 423 -11.11 -25.88 16.00
N GLU A 424 -11.73 -27.06 16.09
CA GLU A 424 -11.15 -28.23 16.75
C GLU A 424 -10.02 -28.85 15.91
N GLU A 425 -10.18 -28.94 14.58
CA GLU A 425 -9.13 -29.42 13.67
C GLU A 425 -7.92 -28.49 13.61
N LEU A 426 -8.12 -27.17 13.50
CA LEU A 426 -7.03 -26.21 13.58
C LEU A 426 -6.31 -26.33 14.92
N SER A 427 -7.04 -26.43 16.03
CA SER A 427 -6.43 -26.61 17.36
C SER A 427 -5.56 -27.87 17.42
N ILE A 428 -6.00 -28.99 16.84
CA ILE A 428 -5.24 -30.26 16.81
C ILE A 428 -4.02 -30.17 15.88
N LEU A 429 -4.19 -29.62 14.67
CA LEU A 429 -3.11 -29.42 13.71
C LEU A 429 -2.02 -28.53 14.33
N PHE A 430 -2.42 -27.45 14.98
CA PHE A 430 -1.52 -26.54 15.67
C PHE A 430 -0.92 -27.11 16.96
N GLU A 431 -1.62 -27.95 17.72
CA GLU A 431 -1.07 -28.72 18.85
C GLU A 431 0.00 -29.73 18.40
N SER A 432 -0.16 -30.30 17.20
CA SER A 432 0.85 -31.19 16.61
C SER A 432 2.10 -30.42 16.14
N VAL A 433 1.91 -29.27 15.48
CA VAL A 433 3.02 -28.40 15.03
C VAL A 433 3.78 -27.79 16.22
N THR A 434 3.10 -27.42 17.31
CA THR A 434 3.75 -26.94 18.54
C THR A 434 4.45 -28.03 19.34
N SER A 435 4.06 -29.28 19.16
CA SER A 435 4.77 -30.41 19.76
C SER A 435 6.11 -30.66 19.05
N ASP A 436 6.21 -30.30 17.76
CA ASP A 436 7.44 -30.41 16.95
C ASP A 436 8.28 -29.11 16.92
N MET A 437 7.66 -27.92 17.06
CA MET A 437 8.36 -26.65 17.23
C MET A 437 8.73 -26.42 18.70
N HIS A 438 10.02 -26.40 19.03
CA HIS A 438 10.42 -26.09 20.39
C HIS A 438 10.08 -24.63 20.75
N LEU A 439 9.52 -24.39 21.94
CA LEU A 439 9.30 -23.03 22.50
C LEU A 439 10.54 -22.13 22.42
N GLU A 440 11.72 -22.75 22.38
CA GLU A 440 13.02 -22.14 22.12
C GLU A 440 13.05 -21.51 20.72
N ASP A 441 12.77 -22.26 19.66
CA ASP A 441 12.87 -21.83 18.26
C ASP A 441 11.95 -20.63 17.97
N LEU A 442 10.76 -20.62 18.56
CA LEU A 442 9.81 -19.51 18.40
C LEU A 442 10.35 -18.21 19.03
N ARG A 443 10.84 -18.27 20.27
CA ARG A 443 11.38 -17.10 20.97
C ARG A 443 12.60 -16.54 20.23
N ILE A 444 13.46 -17.43 19.73
CA ILE A 444 14.66 -17.06 18.98
C ILE A 444 14.29 -16.35 17.68
N SER A 445 13.30 -16.89 16.97
CA SER A 445 12.79 -16.30 15.73
C SER A 445 12.24 -14.89 15.96
N ILE A 446 11.51 -14.67 17.06
CA ILE A 446 11.01 -13.33 17.43
C ILE A 446 12.17 -12.36 17.72
N ILE A 447 13.18 -12.79 18.49
CA ILE A 447 14.36 -11.96 18.78
C ILE A 447 15.11 -11.59 17.50
N LEU A 448 15.30 -12.56 16.60
CA LEU A 448 16.02 -12.37 15.34
C LEU A 448 15.30 -11.35 14.45
N ILE A 449 13.98 -11.49 14.29
CA ILE A 449 13.16 -10.57 13.49
C ILE A 449 13.20 -9.16 14.08
N LYS A 450 13.09 -9.01 15.39
CA LYS A 450 13.18 -7.70 16.06
C LYS A 450 14.56 -7.06 15.88
N CYS A 451 15.63 -7.85 15.91
CA CYS A 451 16.98 -7.38 15.59
C CYS A 451 17.08 -6.91 14.13
N GLU A 452 16.54 -7.70 13.19
CA GLU A 452 16.52 -7.39 11.76
C GLU A 452 15.76 -6.08 11.49
N ASP A 453 14.53 -5.99 11.99
CA ASP A 453 13.64 -4.84 11.82
C ASP A 453 14.25 -3.55 12.37
N PHE A 454 14.95 -3.62 13.50
CA PHE A 454 15.68 -2.47 14.03
C PHE A 454 16.86 -2.10 13.10
N CYS A 455 17.62 -3.10 12.67
CA CYS A 455 18.85 -2.92 11.91
C CYS A 455 18.66 -2.46 10.46
N ARG A 456 17.46 -2.57 9.87
CA ARG A 456 17.14 -1.97 8.55
C ARG A 456 17.39 -0.45 8.47
N ARG A 457 17.58 0.22 9.61
CA ARG A 457 17.91 1.66 9.71
C ARG A 457 19.38 1.96 9.41
N PHE A 458 20.26 0.96 9.37
CA PHE A 458 21.67 1.12 9.03
C PHE A 458 21.89 1.05 7.52
N SER A 459 23.03 1.58 7.07
CA SER A 459 23.37 1.63 5.64
C SER A 459 23.77 0.28 5.03
N ASP A 460 24.05 -0.71 5.88
CA ASP A 460 24.45 -2.07 5.53
C ASP A 460 24.06 -3.03 6.66
N ASP A 461 24.13 -4.34 6.38
CA ASP A 461 23.69 -5.40 7.31
C ASP A 461 24.71 -5.70 8.41
N THR A 462 25.82 -4.96 8.50
CA THR A 462 26.94 -5.31 9.40
C THR A 462 26.53 -5.33 10.88
N VAL A 463 25.61 -4.45 11.28
CA VAL A 463 25.06 -4.44 12.64
C VAL A 463 24.16 -5.65 12.88
N PHE A 464 23.38 -6.05 11.88
CA PHE A 464 22.52 -7.23 11.96
C PHE A 464 23.33 -8.53 11.98
N GLU A 465 24.37 -8.65 11.16
CA GLU A 465 25.32 -9.77 11.20
C GLU A 465 25.97 -9.90 12.58
N CYS A 466 26.35 -8.77 13.20
CA CYS A 466 26.89 -8.76 14.56
C CYS A 466 25.83 -9.18 15.60
N CYS A 467 24.56 -8.80 15.42
CA CYS A 467 23.46 -9.28 16.26
C CYS A 467 23.26 -10.80 16.12
N CYS A 468 23.36 -11.34 14.90
CA CYS A 468 23.26 -12.77 14.64
C CYS A 468 24.36 -13.54 15.36
N GLY A 469 25.62 -13.09 15.26
CA GLY A 469 26.73 -13.73 15.98
C GLY A 469 26.56 -13.71 17.50
N ILE A 470 26.10 -12.58 18.07
CA ILE A 470 25.79 -12.49 19.51
C ILE A 470 24.65 -13.44 19.90
N LEU A 471 23.63 -13.58 19.06
CA LEU A 471 22.49 -14.46 19.29
C LEU A 471 22.92 -15.93 19.23
N GLU A 472 23.71 -16.32 18.23
CA GLU A 472 24.30 -17.66 18.09
C GLU A 472 25.14 -18.04 19.32
N ASP A 473 26.03 -17.15 19.77
CA ASP A 473 26.85 -17.41 20.96
C ASP A 473 25.98 -17.57 22.24
N LEU A 474 24.87 -16.82 22.35
CA LEU A 474 23.92 -16.96 23.47
C LEU A 474 23.09 -18.23 23.39
N LEU A 475 22.86 -18.77 22.18
CA LEU A 475 22.16 -20.04 21.95
C LEU A 475 23.01 -21.24 22.34
N ASP A 476 24.28 -21.20 21.95
CA ASP A 476 25.26 -22.25 22.25
C ASP A 476 25.63 -22.28 23.74
N HIS A 477 25.24 -21.27 24.52
CA HIS A 477 25.54 -21.20 25.94
C HIS A 477 24.76 -22.27 26.74
N PRO A 478 25.43 -23.07 27.62
CA PRO A 478 24.84 -24.25 28.30
C PRO A 478 23.62 -23.98 29.20
N SER A 479 23.36 -22.72 29.53
CA SER A 479 22.26 -22.30 30.40
C SER A 479 21.06 -21.72 29.64
N SER A 480 21.09 -21.72 28.31
CA SER A 480 20.01 -21.25 27.42
C SER A 480 19.35 -19.94 27.89
N PRO A 481 20.12 -18.86 28.09
CA PRO A 481 19.67 -17.65 28.77
C PRO A 481 18.48 -16.95 28.08
N LEU A 482 18.32 -17.15 26.77
CA LEU A 482 17.26 -16.58 25.94
C LEU A 482 15.85 -17.12 26.28
N LEU A 483 15.78 -18.27 26.96
CA LEU A 483 14.53 -18.84 27.48
C LEU A 483 13.93 -18.05 28.64
N GLN A 484 14.71 -17.19 29.29
CA GLN A 484 14.29 -16.50 30.50
C GLN A 484 14.23 -14.99 30.31
N GLY A 485 13.11 -14.41 30.74
CA GLY A 485 12.89 -12.97 30.73
C GLY A 485 12.28 -12.46 29.42
N ASP A 486 12.23 -11.13 29.33
CA ASP A 486 11.51 -10.40 28.31
C ASP A 486 12.23 -10.40 26.94
N VAL A 487 11.48 -10.74 25.88
CA VAL A 487 11.98 -10.91 24.50
C VAL A 487 12.40 -9.58 23.88
N ASP A 488 11.65 -8.50 24.13
CA ASP A 488 11.98 -7.16 23.66
C ASP A 488 13.22 -6.62 24.37
N LEU A 489 13.37 -6.91 25.67
CA LEU A 489 14.56 -6.54 26.42
C LEU A 489 15.80 -7.31 25.96
N TRP A 490 15.67 -8.57 25.55
CA TRP A 490 16.76 -9.33 24.92
C TRP A 490 17.14 -8.76 23.57
N SER A 491 16.16 -8.50 22.70
CA SER A 491 16.37 -7.88 21.38
C SER A 491 17.09 -6.54 21.51
N ALA A 492 16.59 -5.64 22.37
CA ALA A 492 17.20 -4.35 22.65
C ALA A 492 18.63 -4.47 23.20
N ALA A 493 18.90 -5.48 24.04
CA ALA A 493 20.23 -5.69 24.62
C ALA A 493 21.23 -6.23 23.60
N ILE A 494 20.82 -7.13 22.70
CA ILE A 494 21.65 -7.69 21.63
C ILE A 494 22.02 -6.58 20.64
N ILE A 495 21.04 -5.82 20.16
CA ILE A 495 21.26 -4.67 19.27
C ILE A 495 22.20 -3.64 19.91
N TYR A 496 21.96 -3.32 21.18
CA TYR A 496 22.81 -2.37 21.91
C TYR A 496 24.24 -2.90 22.07
N ALA A 497 24.41 -4.20 22.31
CA ALA A 497 25.73 -4.83 22.39
C ALA A 497 26.45 -4.80 21.03
N ALA A 498 25.78 -5.18 19.95
CA ALA A 498 26.33 -5.10 18.59
C ALA A 498 26.76 -3.68 18.23
N CYS A 499 25.89 -2.69 18.50
CA CYS A 499 26.21 -1.27 18.29
C CYS A 499 27.39 -0.79 19.16
N GLN A 500 27.62 -1.39 20.33
CA GLN A 500 28.82 -1.10 21.14
C GLN A 500 30.09 -1.71 20.55
N ASP A 501 30.02 -2.95 20.05
CA ASP A 501 31.17 -3.62 19.43
C ASP A 501 31.62 -2.93 18.15
N MET A 502 30.67 -2.29 17.46
CA MET A 502 30.91 -1.51 16.26
C MET A 502 31.23 -0.02 16.52
N ASP A 503 31.52 0.36 17.77
CA ASP A 503 31.85 1.74 18.18
C ASP A 503 30.75 2.79 17.90
N LEU A 504 29.52 2.35 17.58
CA LEU A 504 28.34 3.19 17.35
C LEU A 504 27.76 3.74 18.67
N ILE A 505 28.15 3.18 19.82
CA ILE A 505 27.76 3.66 21.16
C ILE A 505 28.99 3.81 22.06
N ARG A 506 29.46 5.05 22.23
CA ARG A 506 30.62 5.35 23.10
C ARG A 506 30.23 5.71 24.55
N PRO A 507 30.96 5.22 25.58
CA PRO A 507 30.76 5.65 26.96
C PRO A 507 31.35 7.06 27.21
N GLY A 508 30.51 8.10 27.23
CA GLY A 508 30.94 9.47 27.55
C GLY A 508 29.84 10.52 27.34
N ARG A 509 30.03 11.76 27.85
CA ARG A 509 29.08 12.87 27.60
C ARG A 509 29.11 13.21 26.11
N GLY A 510 28.07 12.78 25.39
CA GLY A 510 27.94 12.87 23.94
C GLY A 510 27.69 11.52 23.26
N ALA A 511 27.02 10.58 23.93
CA ALA A 511 26.65 9.29 23.33
C ALA A 511 25.78 9.52 22.07
N PRO A 512 26.01 8.77 20.97
CA PRO A 512 25.20 8.86 19.75
C PRO A 512 23.71 8.65 20.05
N PRO A 513 22.80 9.25 19.23
CA PRO A 513 21.35 9.20 19.47
C PRO A 513 20.80 7.76 19.44
N ILE A 514 21.56 6.82 18.87
CA ILE A 514 21.16 5.44 18.69
C ILE A 514 20.82 4.69 19.98
N GLY A 515 21.56 4.92 21.07
CA GLY A 515 21.23 4.31 22.36
C GLY A 515 19.91 4.84 22.95
N GLN A 516 19.45 6.01 22.52
CA GLN A 516 18.15 6.56 22.84
C GLN A 516 17.08 6.06 21.87
N GLU A 517 17.42 5.85 20.59
CA GLU A 517 16.53 5.24 19.59
C GLU A 517 16.19 3.79 19.93
N ILE A 518 17.16 2.98 20.36
CA ILE A 518 16.91 1.60 20.85
C ILE A 518 15.95 1.66 22.05
N SER A 519 16.19 2.58 23.00
CA SER A 519 15.36 2.75 24.19
C SER A 519 13.92 3.16 23.84
N SER A 520 13.75 4.03 22.84
CA SER A 520 12.44 4.46 22.37
C SER A 520 11.72 3.38 21.56
N SER A 521 12.44 2.60 20.76
CA SER A 521 11.85 1.57 19.88
C SER A 521 11.33 0.37 20.65
N PHE A 522 12.04 -0.03 21.71
CA PHE A 522 11.66 -1.19 22.53
C PHE A 522 10.97 -0.82 23.85
N GLY A 523 10.68 0.47 24.09
CA GLY A 523 9.94 0.91 25.29
C GLY A 523 10.68 0.75 26.64
N PHE A 524 11.95 0.33 26.66
CA PHE A 524 12.73 0.15 27.90
C PHE A 524 13.62 1.34 28.22
N SER A 525 13.82 1.60 29.52
CA SER A 525 14.81 2.58 29.98
C SER A 525 16.23 2.18 29.56
N ARG A 526 17.06 3.15 29.18
CA ARG A 526 18.50 2.93 28.90
C ARG A 526 19.24 2.22 30.04
N SER A 527 18.84 2.43 31.28
CA SER A 527 19.40 1.72 32.44
C SER A 527 19.06 0.23 32.44
N SER A 528 17.82 -0.14 32.08
CA SER A 528 17.37 -1.52 31.97
C SER A 528 18.14 -2.26 30.87
N ILE A 529 18.23 -1.64 29.69
CA ILE A 529 18.97 -2.20 28.54
C ILE A 529 20.45 -2.36 28.89
N ARG A 530 21.09 -1.33 29.46
CA ARG A 530 22.52 -1.42 29.87
C ARG A 530 22.78 -2.47 30.93
N ASN A 531 21.84 -2.71 31.85
CA ASN A 531 21.95 -3.79 32.82
C ASN A 531 21.86 -5.16 32.13
N LYS A 532 20.94 -5.32 31.18
CA LYS A 532 20.82 -6.56 30.39
C LYS A 532 22.04 -6.78 29.48
N VAL A 533 22.60 -5.74 28.87
CA VAL A 533 23.87 -5.80 28.11
C VAL A 533 25.02 -6.31 28.98
N ARG A 534 25.11 -5.89 30.25
CA ARG A 534 26.12 -6.46 31.17
C ARG A 534 25.93 -7.96 31.36
N VAL A 535 24.68 -8.42 31.45
CA VAL A 535 24.36 -9.86 31.55
C VAL A 535 24.78 -10.59 30.26
N VAL A 536 24.45 -10.06 29.09
CA VAL A 536 24.91 -10.58 27.78
C VAL A 536 26.44 -10.72 27.79
N ARG A 537 27.17 -9.66 28.16
CA ARG A 537 28.64 -9.71 28.18
C ARG A 537 29.22 -10.70 29.16
N THR A 538 28.61 -10.86 30.34
CA THR A 538 29.04 -11.87 31.31
C THR A 538 28.86 -13.28 30.76
N LEU A 539 27.73 -13.55 30.09
CA LEU A 539 27.43 -14.85 29.48
C LEU A 539 28.35 -15.18 28.29
N LEU A 540 28.83 -14.16 27.56
CA LEU A 540 29.74 -14.32 26.41
C LEU A 540 31.23 -14.31 26.80
N SER A 541 31.56 -14.07 28.08
CA SER A 541 32.96 -14.03 28.57
C SER A 541 33.39 -15.34 29.26
N ASP A 542 32.44 -16.25 29.49
CA ASP A 542 32.65 -17.61 29.99
C ASP A 542 32.76 -18.59 28.82
#